data_AF-A0A963Q5F9-F1
#
_entry.id   AF-A0A963Q5F9-F1
#
_cell.length_a   1.000
_cell.length_b   1.000
_cell.length_c   1.000
_cell.angle_alpha   90.00
_cell.angle_beta   90.00
_cell.angle_gamma   90.00
#
_symmetry.space_group_name_H-M   'P 1'
#
loop_
_entity.id
_entity.type
_entity.pdbx_description
1 polymer ?
#
loop_
_entity_poly.entity_id
_entity_poly.type
_entity_poly.pdbx_seq_one_letter_code
_entity_poly.pdbx_strand_id
1 'polypeptide(L)'
;MLLQIEEPIPDTPPGLPLLRTGLRPFYLLSALAAAITVPVWIAVLLVPLPWPAAMAPVYWHAHEMIYGFAGATVIGFLLSASRAWTGLGTTRAGALGALALLWLAGRLALFVAPYPVYAALDLALLPIVAAVLIRLLLSTGMRRNLPLAIIVLALALANLVFHLAVLQWLALQPRPALHAALGLLVLMQAVMAGRVIPGFTISAARGRLRITPLPWLDKACLGATALGLASWVAAPPAWSAWTAAVLL
;
A
#
# COMPACT_ATOMS: atom_id res chain seq x y z
N MET A 1 17.10 -43.74 -27.63
CA MET A 1 15.81 -43.07 -27.37
C MET A 1 16.13 -41.67 -26.85
N LEU A 2 16.16 -40.69 -27.75
CA LEU A 2 16.45 -39.29 -27.39
C LEU A 2 15.19 -38.69 -26.76
N LEU A 3 15.31 -38.12 -25.57
CA LEU A 3 14.25 -37.34 -24.93
C LEU A 3 14.00 -36.10 -25.81
N GLN A 4 12.91 -36.12 -26.59
CA GLN A 4 12.36 -34.90 -27.16
C GLN A 4 11.83 -34.06 -26.00
N ILE A 5 12.56 -33.00 -25.65
CA ILE A 5 12.05 -31.97 -24.77
C ILE A 5 11.06 -31.18 -25.63
N GLU A 6 9.79 -31.56 -25.59
CA GLU A 6 8.70 -30.71 -26.09
C GLU A 6 8.82 -29.38 -25.31
N GLU A 7 9.23 -28.30 -25.98
CA GLU A 7 9.16 -26.99 -25.37
C GLU A 7 7.69 -26.70 -25.03
N PRO A 8 7.36 -26.31 -23.79
CA PRO A 8 6.00 -25.94 -23.46
C PRO A 8 5.63 -24.77 -24.37
N ILE A 9 4.58 -24.94 -25.17
CA ILE A 9 4.00 -23.85 -25.97
C ILE A 9 3.84 -22.66 -25.03
N PRO A 10 4.45 -21.48 -25.30
CA PRO A 10 4.33 -20.34 -24.42
C PRO A 10 2.87 -19.90 -24.44
N ASP A 11 2.12 -20.37 -23.44
CA ASP A 11 0.72 -20.07 -23.23
C ASP A 11 0.63 -18.62 -22.77
N THR A 12 0.76 -17.72 -23.75
CA THR A 12 0.93 -16.30 -23.50
C THR A 12 -0.47 -15.74 -23.24
N PRO A 13 -0.83 -15.37 -22.01
CA PRO A 13 -2.21 -15.02 -21.73
C PRO A 13 -2.63 -13.81 -22.57
N PRO A 14 -3.80 -13.84 -23.25
CA PRO A 14 -4.23 -12.78 -24.15
C PRO A 14 -4.40 -11.44 -23.40
N GLY A 15 -4.08 -10.33 -24.06
CA GLY A 15 -4.19 -8.96 -23.54
C GLY A 15 -2.85 -8.21 -23.39
N LEU A 16 -2.92 -6.90 -23.11
CA LEU A 16 -1.74 -6.04 -22.95
C LEU A 16 -0.80 -6.59 -21.85
N PRO A 17 0.52 -6.74 -22.13
CA PRO A 17 1.48 -7.27 -21.17
C PRO A 17 1.49 -6.53 -19.83
N LEU A 18 1.23 -5.22 -19.84
CA LEU A 18 1.15 -4.38 -18.65
C LEU A 18 -0.02 -4.71 -17.73
N LEU A 19 -1.09 -5.35 -18.23
CA LEU A 19 -2.31 -5.63 -17.45
C LEU A 19 -2.45 -7.10 -17.03
N ARG A 20 -1.39 -7.90 -17.19
CA ARG A 20 -1.42 -9.36 -16.88
C ARG A 20 -1.32 -9.67 -15.40
N THR A 21 -0.63 -8.83 -14.63
CA THR A 21 -0.47 -8.98 -13.18
C THR A 21 -0.57 -7.62 -12.51
N GLY A 22 -1.15 -7.56 -11.31
CA GLY A 22 -1.30 -6.30 -10.57
C GLY A 22 0.03 -5.59 -10.29
N LEU A 23 1.12 -6.35 -10.19
CA LEU A 23 2.46 -5.81 -9.97
C LEU A 23 2.90 -4.89 -11.11
N ARG A 24 2.63 -5.25 -12.38
CA ARG A 24 3.16 -4.52 -13.53
C ARG A 24 2.70 -3.06 -13.63
N PRO A 25 1.39 -2.75 -13.68
CA PRO A 25 0.96 -1.36 -13.84
C PRO A 25 1.23 -0.57 -12.56
N PHE A 26 0.94 -1.14 -11.39
CA PHE A 26 1.04 -0.40 -10.13
C PHE A 26 2.49 -0.14 -9.69
N TYR A 27 3.45 -1.03 -9.97
CA TYR A 27 4.86 -0.74 -9.65
C TYR A 27 5.43 0.34 -10.58
N LEU A 28 5.03 0.33 -11.86
CA LEU A 28 5.41 1.39 -12.80
C LEU A 28 4.80 2.74 -12.38
N LEU A 29 3.51 2.77 -12.07
CA LEU A 29 2.83 3.98 -11.58
C LEU A 29 3.43 4.48 -10.27
N SER A 30 3.74 3.58 -9.34
CA SER A 30 4.41 3.88 -8.08
C SER A 30 5.78 4.52 -8.31
N ALA A 31 6.62 3.90 -9.15
CA ALA A 31 7.95 4.42 -9.47
C ALA A 31 7.87 5.80 -10.15
N LEU A 32 6.94 5.98 -11.10
CA LEU A 32 6.71 7.26 -11.76
C LEU A 32 6.20 8.34 -10.78
N ALA A 33 5.28 8.00 -9.89
CA ALA A 33 4.82 8.92 -8.85
C ALA A 33 5.98 9.38 -7.97
N ALA A 34 6.82 8.47 -7.47
CA ALA A 34 7.97 8.86 -6.66
C ALA A 34 8.95 9.74 -7.46
N ALA A 35 9.25 9.36 -8.70
CA ALA A 35 10.17 10.08 -9.57
C ALA A 35 9.70 11.50 -9.92
N ILE A 36 8.39 11.76 -9.91
CA ILE A 36 7.80 13.07 -10.21
C ILE A 36 7.54 13.87 -8.93
N THR A 37 6.82 13.28 -7.98
CA THR A 37 6.33 13.98 -6.78
C THR A 37 7.49 14.46 -5.89
N VAL A 38 8.57 13.68 -5.74
CA VAL A 38 9.70 14.07 -4.89
C VAL A 38 10.41 15.32 -5.44
N PRO A 39 10.83 15.38 -6.72
CA PRO A 39 11.37 16.62 -7.29
C PRO A 39 10.41 17.80 -7.26
N VAL A 40 9.12 17.59 -7.54
CA VAL A 40 8.12 18.67 -7.47
C VAL A 40 8.03 19.23 -6.05
N TRP A 41 7.99 18.37 -5.03
CA TRP A 41 7.99 18.81 -3.64
C TRP A 41 9.23 19.61 -3.28
N ILE A 42 10.42 19.14 -3.69
CA ILE A 42 11.68 19.88 -3.47
C ILE A 42 11.62 21.26 -4.15
N ALA A 43 11.14 21.34 -5.39
CA ALA A 43 11.01 22.60 -6.10
C ALA A 43 10.09 23.60 -5.38
N VAL A 44 8.96 23.12 -4.85
CA VAL A 44 7.99 23.95 -4.10
C VAL A 44 8.56 24.43 -2.76
N LEU A 45 9.50 23.68 -2.16
CA LEU A 45 10.18 24.12 -0.94
C LEU A 45 11.30 25.14 -1.20
N LEU A 46 12.02 24.99 -2.31
CA LEU A 46 13.17 25.85 -2.64
C LEU A 46 12.77 27.14 -3.35
N VAL A 47 11.68 27.11 -4.10
CA VAL A 47 11.19 28.22 -4.92
C VAL A 47 9.79 28.59 -4.42
N PRO A 48 9.47 29.88 -4.23
CA PRO A 48 8.14 30.33 -3.85
C PRO A 48 7.17 30.20 -5.04
N LEU A 49 6.86 28.97 -5.41
CA LEU A 49 5.88 28.63 -6.43
C LEU A 49 4.45 28.84 -5.88
N PRO A 50 3.51 29.32 -6.70
CA PRO A 50 2.11 29.33 -6.33
C PRO A 50 1.64 27.89 -6.10
N TRP A 51 1.27 27.57 -4.87
CA TRP A 51 0.80 26.25 -4.47
C TRP A 51 -0.69 26.31 -4.11
N PRO A 52 -1.51 25.28 -4.44
CA PRO A 52 -2.91 25.26 -4.05
C PRO A 52 -3.06 25.44 -2.53
N ALA A 53 -3.80 26.48 -2.12
CA ALA A 53 -3.99 26.82 -0.71
C ALA A 53 -4.72 25.74 0.11
N ALA A 54 -5.32 24.74 -0.55
CA ALA A 54 -6.10 23.70 0.10
C ALA A 54 -5.28 22.82 1.06
N MET A 55 -3.97 22.64 0.83
CA MET A 55 -3.10 21.95 1.79
C MET A 55 -1.66 22.44 1.72
N ALA A 56 -0.98 22.45 2.86
CA ALA A 56 0.45 22.78 2.91
C ALA A 56 1.28 21.77 2.08
N PRO A 57 2.34 22.21 1.37
CA PRO A 57 3.17 21.34 0.53
C PRO A 57 3.71 20.09 1.24
N VAL A 58 4.03 20.20 2.54
CA VAL A 58 4.50 19.08 3.35
C VAL A 58 3.43 18.00 3.54
N TYR A 59 2.16 18.38 3.71
CA TYR A 59 1.06 17.43 3.84
C TYR A 59 0.75 16.76 2.51
N TRP A 60 0.82 17.52 1.42
CA TRP A 60 0.71 16.97 0.08
C TRP A 60 1.76 15.90 -0.18
N HIS A 61 3.04 16.21 0.03
CA HIS A 61 4.12 15.26 -0.20
C HIS A 61 3.97 14.01 0.66
N ALA A 62 3.71 14.16 1.96
CA ALA A 62 3.50 13.02 2.84
C ALA A 62 2.32 12.16 2.38
N HIS A 63 1.22 12.78 1.96
CA HIS A 63 0.05 12.09 1.43
C HIS A 63 0.38 11.34 0.14
N GLU A 64 1.07 11.96 -0.81
CA GLU A 64 1.48 11.31 -2.06
C GLU A 64 2.49 10.17 -1.84
N MET A 65 3.41 10.28 -0.88
CA MET A 65 4.33 9.19 -0.57
C MET A 65 3.61 7.98 0.05
N ILE A 66 2.58 8.22 0.88
CA ILE A 66 1.82 7.17 1.57
C ILE A 66 0.76 6.54 0.64
N TYR A 67 -0.08 7.35 -0.01
CA TYR A 67 -1.24 6.86 -0.77
C TYR A 67 -0.97 6.78 -2.28
N GLY A 68 -0.15 7.69 -2.82
CA GLY A 68 0.29 7.66 -4.20
C GLY A 68 1.31 6.54 -4.44
N PHE A 69 2.50 6.66 -3.86
CA PHE A 69 3.62 5.73 -4.01
C PHE A 69 3.39 4.42 -3.24
N ALA A 70 3.41 4.46 -1.91
CA ALA A 70 3.35 3.23 -1.12
C ALA A 70 2.02 2.50 -1.32
N GLY A 71 0.91 3.23 -1.37
CA GLY A 71 -0.42 2.69 -1.68
C GLY A 71 -0.46 1.93 -3.01
N ALA A 72 0.08 2.49 -4.10
CA ALA A 72 0.18 1.77 -5.37
C ALA A 72 1.02 0.50 -5.24
N THR A 73 2.18 0.57 -4.58
CA THR A 73 3.03 -0.60 -4.33
C THR A 73 2.27 -1.70 -3.57
N VAL A 74 1.55 -1.33 -2.50
CA VAL A 74 0.72 -2.26 -1.71
C VAL A 74 -0.36 -2.92 -2.57
N ILE A 75 -1.09 -2.13 -3.38
CA ILE A 75 -2.13 -2.65 -4.27
C ILE A 75 -1.53 -3.63 -5.28
N GLY A 76 -0.44 -3.26 -5.95
CA GLY A 76 0.23 -4.11 -6.94
C GLY A 76 0.73 -5.42 -6.32
N PHE A 77 1.29 -5.34 -5.11
CA PHE A 77 1.73 -6.50 -4.34
C PHE A 77 0.55 -7.41 -3.99
N LEU A 78 -0.50 -6.88 -3.35
CA LEU A 78 -1.61 -7.68 -2.84
C LEU A 78 -2.43 -8.32 -3.96
N LEU A 79 -2.70 -7.61 -5.05
CA LEU A 79 -3.42 -8.16 -6.21
C LEU A 79 -2.64 -9.31 -6.87
N SER A 80 -1.31 -9.28 -6.80
CA SER A 80 -0.46 -10.35 -7.33
C SER A 80 -0.32 -11.52 -6.35
N ALA A 81 -0.10 -11.22 -5.07
CA ALA A 81 0.06 -12.22 -4.03
C ALA A 81 -1.23 -13.02 -3.78
N SER A 82 -2.39 -12.37 -3.92
CA SER A 82 -3.69 -13.05 -3.79
C SER A 82 -3.93 -14.12 -4.85
N ARG A 83 -3.36 -13.99 -6.05
CA ARG A 83 -3.36 -15.09 -7.04
C ARG A 83 -2.56 -16.30 -6.54
N ALA A 84 -1.40 -16.07 -5.94
CA ALA A 84 -0.58 -17.15 -5.38
C ALA A 84 -1.25 -17.84 -4.18
N TRP A 85 -2.01 -17.09 -3.37
CA TRP A 85 -2.71 -17.64 -2.21
C TRP A 85 -3.99 -18.42 -2.55
N THR A 86 -4.72 -17.98 -3.56
CA THR A 86 -6.05 -18.52 -3.88
C THR A 86 -6.06 -19.44 -5.08
N GLY A 87 -5.01 -19.41 -5.92
CA GLY A 87 -4.99 -20.08 -7.22
C GLY A 87 -5.88 -19.41 -8.27
N LEU A 88 -6.71 -18.42 -7.88
CA LEU A 88 -7.64 -17.72 -8.76
C LEU A 88 -7.03 -16.39 -9.25
N GLY A 89 -7.32 -16.03 -10.50
CA GLY A 89 -7.03 -14.69 -11.00
C GLY A 89 -7.87 -13.66 -10.26
N THR A 90 -7.24 -12.69 -9.61
CA THR A 90 -7.91 -11.72 -8.73
C THR A 90 -8.70 -10.66 -9.49
N THR A 91 -8.17 -10.21 -10.63
CA THR A 91 -8.83 -9.22 -11.50
C THR A 91 -8.54 -9.55 -12.96
N ARG A 92 -9.56 -9.40 -13.82
CA ARG A 92 -9.37 -9.42 -15.28
C ARG A 92 -8.59 -8.17 -15.69
N ALA A 93 -7.86 -8.23 -16.82
CA ALA A 93 -7.04 -7.12 -17.32
C ALA A 93 -7.80 -5.78 -17.40
N GLY A 94 -9.08 -5.80 -17.81
CA GLY A 94 -9.93 -4.59 -17.85
C GLY A 94 -10.20 -3.97 -16.47
N ALA A 95 -10.48 -4.80 -15.46
CA ALA A 95 -10.69 -4.31 -14.09
C ALA A 95 -9.40 -3.72 -13.50
N LEU A 96 -8.25 -4.33 -13.80
CA LEU A 96 -6.95 -3.81 -13.38
C LEU A 96 -6.64 -2.46 -14.04
N GLY A 97 -6.97 -2.30 -15.34
CA GLY A 97 -6.88 -1.03 -16.05
C GLY A 97 -7.76 0.05 -15.44
N ALA A 98 -9.00 -0.28 -15.06
CA ALA A 98 -9.91 0.65 -14.40
C ALA A 98 -9.37 1.13 -13.04
N LEU A 99 -8.79 0.23 -12.23
CA LEU A 99 -8.16 0.61 -10.96
C LEU A 99 -6.93 1.50 -11.17
N ALA A 100 -6.11 1.21 -12.20
CA ALA A 100 -4.96 2.04 -12.55
C ALA A 100 -5.36 3.44 -13.04
N LEU A 101 -6.43 3.53 -13.85
CA LEU A 101 -7.00 4.79 -14.29
C LEU A 101 -7.60 5.59 -13.14
N LEU A 102 -8.30 4.92 -12.21
CA LEU A 102 -8.82 5.57 -11.01
C LEU A 102 -7.70 6.14 -10.13
N TRP A 103 -6.62 5.37 -9.93
CA TRP A 103 -5.44 5.85 -9.23
C TRP A 103 -4.84 7.08 -9.91
N LEU A 104 -4.68 7.04 -11.24
CA LEU A 104 -4.11 8.15 -12.00
C LEU A 104 -5.02 9.39 -11.95
N ALA A 105 -6.34 9.20 -12.06
CA ALA A 105 -7.32 10.27 -11.94
C ALA A 105 -7.23 10.98 -10.58
N GLY A 106 -7.04 10.24 -9.48
CA GLY A 106 -6.82 10.83 -8.16
C GLY A 106 -5.58 11.74 -8.11
N ARG A 107 -4.45 11.30 -8.68
CA ARG A 107 -3.20 12.09 -8.70
C ARG A 107 -3.32 13.34 -9.55
N LEU A 108 -3.96 13.24 -10.71
CA LEU A 108 -4.13 14.38 -11.62
C LEU A 108 -5.18 15.37 -11.11
N ALA A 109 -6.24 14.89 -10.46
CA ALA A 109 -7.33 15.73 -9.96
C ALA A 109 -6.88 16.79 -8.97
N LEU A 110 -5.80 16.56 -8.21
CA LEU A 110 -5.24 17.57 -7.32
C LEU A 110 -4.88 18.87 -8.06
N PHE A 111 -4.39 18.76 -9.29
CA PHE A 111 -3.87 19.90 -10.05
C PHE A 111 -4.94 20.58 -10.92
N VAL A 112 -5.99 19.84 -11.30
CA VAL A 112 -6.96 20.31 -12.31
C VAL A 112 -8.40 20.41 -11.79
N ALA A 113 -8.71 19.80 -10.65
CA ALA A 113 -10.06 19.70 -10.13
C ALA A 113 -10.21 20.41 -8.76
N PRO A 114 -11.44 20.81 -8.38
CA PRO A 114 -11.71 21.27 -7.03
C PRO A 114 -11.36 20.21 -5.98
N TYR A 115 -10.94 20.65 -4.79
CA TYR A 115 -10.50 19.76 -3.72
C TYR A 115 -11.47 18.62 -3.38
N PRO A 116 -12.81 18.83 -3.29
CA PRO A 116 -13.74 17.73 -3.00
C PRO A 116 -13.73 16.62 -4.06
N VAL A 117 -13.51 16.97 -5.34
CA VAL A 117 -13.41 16.00 -6.43
C VAL A 117 -12.12 15.19 -6.31
N TYR A 118 -11.00 15.87 -6.04
CA TYR A 118 -9.73 15.22 -5.73
C TYR A 118 -9.88 14.24 -4.56
N ALA A 119 -10.43 14.68 -3.43
CA ALA A 119 -10.63 13.85 -2.25
C ALA A 119 -11.50 12.62 -2.54
N ALA A 120 -12.58 12.78 -3.31
CA ALA A 120 -13.46 11.66 -3.68
C ALA A 120 -12.75 10.61 -4.54
N LEU A 121 -11.99 11.05 -5.57
CA LEU A 121 -11.23 10.14 -6.44
C LEU A 121 -10.11 9.43 -5.68
N ASP A 122 -9.40 10.17 -4.83
CA ASP A 122 -8.34 9.65 -3.98
C ASP A 122 -8.86 8.60 -2.98
N LEU A 123 -10.02 8.84 -2.38
CA LEU A 123 -10.64 7.95 -1.41
C LEU A 123 -11.22 6.67 -2.02
N ALA A 124 -11.65 6.70 -3.28
CA ALA A 124 -12.39 5.59 -3.87
C ALA A 124 -11.55 4.30 -4.01
N LEU A 125 -10.26 4.42 -4.29
CA LEU A 125 -9.43 3.27 -4.68
C LEU A 125 -9.25 2.22 -3.58
N LEU A 126 -8.85 2.63 -2.37
CA LEU A 126 -8.51 1.70 -1.29
C LEU A 126 -9.71 0.88 -0.79
N PRO A 127 -10.92 1.45 -0.56
CA PRO A 127 -12.12 0.69 -0.24
C PRO A 127 -12.48 -0.34 -1.31
N ILE A 128 -12.37 0.03 -2.59
CA ILE A 128 -12.65 -0.90 -3.71
C ILE A 128 -11.67 -2.08 -3.66
N VAL A 129 -10.38 -1.80 -3.53
CA VAL A 129 -9.35 -2.87 -3.46
C VAL A 129 -9.55 -3.73 -2.22
N ALA A 130 -9.83 -3.13 -1.06
CA ALA A 130 -10.12 -3.87 0.17
C ALA A 130 -11.34 -4.78 0.00
N ALA A 131 -12.43 -4.28 -0.59
CA ALA A 131 -13.64 -5.07 -0.83
C ALA A 131 -13.38 -6.26 -1.78
N VAL A 132 -12.63 -6.05 -2.86
CA VAL A 132 -12.22 -7.12 -3.78
C VAL A 132 -11.40 -8.19 -3.05
N LEU A 133 -10.39 -7.78 -2.28
CA LEU A 133 -9.53 -8.71 -1.54
C LEU A 133 -10.29 -9.46 -0.45
N ILE A 134 -11.12 -8.77 0.36
CA ILE A 134 -11.92 -9.40 1.42
C ILE A 134 -12.87 -10.43 0.82
N ARG A 135 -13.63 -10.07 -0.22
CA ARG A 135 -14.56 -11.00 -0.88
C ARG A 135 -13.84 -12.23 -1.41
N LEU A 136 -12.73 -12.03 -2.13
CA LEU A 136 -11.94 -13.12 -2.67
C LEU A 136 -11.43 -14.05 -1.55
N LEU A 137 -10.73 -13.49 -0.56
CA LEU A 137 -10.13 -14.27 0.53
C LEU A 137 -11.16 -15.03 1.36
N LEU A 138 -12.34 -14.46 1.59
CA LEU A 138 -13.42 -15.15 2.29
C LEU A 138 -14.02 -16.26 1.42
N SER A 139 -14.26 -16.00 0.13
CA SER A 139 -14.84 -16.99 -0.80
C SER A 139 -13.94 -18.21 -1.01
N THR A 140 -12.61 -18.06 -0.89
CA THR A 140 -11.65 -19.15 -1.06
C THR A 140 -11.13 -19.70 0.28
N GLY A 141 -11.71 -19.29 1.42
CA GLY A 141 -11.30 -19.77 2.75
C GLY A 141 -9.92 -19.30 3.23
N MET A 142 -9.25 -18.37 2.54
CA MET A 142 -7.89 -17.90 2.83
C MET A 142 -7.83 -16.87 3.98
N ARG A 143 -8.43 -17.20 5.12
CA ARG A 143 -8.57 -16.31 6.30
C ARG A 143 -7.23 -15.85 6.87
N ARG A 144 -6.15 -16.62 6.70
CA ARG A 144 -4.79 -16.26 7.15
C ARG A 144 -4.26 -14.96 6.51
N ASN A 145 -4.79 -14.58 5.35
CA ASN A 145 -4.38 -13.37 4.62
C ASN A 145 -5.34 -12.19 4.80
N LEU A 146 -6.48 -12.40 5.47
CA LEU A 146 -7.47 -11.36 5.75
C LEU A 146 -6.91 -10.16 6.54
N PRO A 147 -5.96 -10.32 7.49
CA PRO A 147 -5.36 -9.16 8.16
C PRO A 147 -4.77 -8.11 7.21
N LEU A 148 -4.20 -8.53 6.08
CA LEU A 148 -3.65 -7.59 5.09
C LEU A 148 -4.75 -6.75 4.43
N ALA A 149 -5.89 -7.36 4.11
CA ALA A 149 -7.02 -6.64 3.55
C ALA A 149 -7.68 -5.70 4.59
N ILE A 150 -7.67 -6.09 5.87
CA ILE A 150 -8.11 -5.22 6.98
C ILE A 150 -7.19 -4.01 7.11
N ILE A 151 -5.87 -4.18 6.96
CA ILE A 151 -4.93 -3.05 6.96
C ILE A 151 -5.21 -2.08 5.81
N VAL A 152 -5.52 -2.58 4.61
CA VAL A 152 -5.93 -1.72 3.47
C VAL A 152 -7.21 -0.94 3.78
N LEU A 153 -8.18 -1.55 4.44
CA LEU A 153 -9.39 -0.87 4.88
C LEU A 153 -9.07 0.21 5.95
N ALA A 154 -8.19 -0.10 6.89
CA ALA A 154 -7.72 0.88 7.88
C ALA A 154 -6.96 2.04 7.24
N LEU A 155 -6.17 1.79 6.19
CA LEU A 155 -5.54 2.84 5.38
C LEU A 155 -6.59 3.73 4.70
N ALA A 156 -7.67 3.15 4.18
CA ALA A 156 -8.77 3.92 3.61
C ALA A 156 -9.45 4.83 4.65
N LEU A 157 -9.64 4.33 5.87
CA LEU A 157 -10.19 5.12 6.97
C LEU A 157 -9.24 6.25 7.39
N ALA A 158 -7.94 5.98 7.50
CA ALA A 158 -6.94 7.01 7.77
C ALA A 158 -6.94 8.09 6.67
N ASN A 159 -7.11 7.69 5.41
CA ASN A 159 -7.21 8.63 4.29
C ASN A 159 -8.47 9.49 4.38
N LEU A 160 -9.60 8.89 4.77
CA LEU A 160 -10.84 9.61 4.98
C LEU A 160 -10.68 10.67 6.07
N VAL A 161 -10.10 10.30 7.21
CA VAL A 161 -9.82 11.23 8.32
C VAL A 161 -8.90 12.36 7.86
N PHE A 162 -7.88 12.06 7.04
CA PHE A 162 -7.01 13.09 6.46
C PHE A 162 -7.78 14.11 5.62
N HIS A 163 -8.61 13.67 4.67
CA HIS A 163 -9.38 14.59 3.82
C HIS A 163 -10.41 15.38 4.60
N LEU A 164 -11.08 14.76 5.58
CA LEU A 164 -12.02 15.44 6.46
C LEU A 164 -11.33 16.50 7.32
N ALA A 165 -10.10 16.23 7.78
CA ALA A 165 -9.29 17.21 8.50
C ALA A 165 -8.85 18.36 7.60
N VAL A 166 -8.41 18.10 6.35
CA VAL A 166 -8.03 19.16 5.40
C VAL A 166 -9.24 20.04 5.05
N LEU A 167 -10.41 19.44 4.82
CA LEU A 167 -11.68 20.15 4.58
C LEU A 167 -12.22 20.88 5.82
N GLN A 168 -11.57 20.74 6.99
CA GLN A 168 -12.01 21.32 8.27
C GLN A 168 -13.39 20.80 8.72
N TRP A 169 -13.81 19.62 8.25
CA TRP A 169 -15.02 18.94 8.74
C TRP A 169 -14.79 18.22 10.06
N LEU A 170 -13.53 17.91 10.36
CA LEU A 170 -13.07 17.46 11.67
C LEU A 170 -12.15 18.52 12.27
N ALA A 171 -12.37 18.89 13.54
CA ALA A 171 -11.51 19.80 14.30
C ALA A 171 -10.21 19.11 14.75
N LEU A 172 -9.47 18.53 13.80
CA LEU A 172 -8.25 17.77 14.00
C LEU A 172 -7.19 18.24 13.00
N GLN A 173 -5.91 18.14 13.38
CA GLN A 173 -4.84 18.33 12.41
C GLN A 173 -4.76 17.13 11.44
N PRO A 174 -4.34 17.31 10.18
CA PRO A 174 -4.17 16.18 9.24
C PRO A 174 -3.02 15.22 9.61
N ARG A 175 -2.07 15.67 10.43
CA ARG A 175 -0.82 14.94 10.73
C ARG A 175 -1.03 13.56 11.38
N PRO A 176 -1.87 13.37 12.41
CA PRO A 176 -2.06 12.06 13.04
C PRO A 176 -2.63 11.02 12.07
N ALA A 177 -3.46 11.44 11.10
CA ALA A 177 -3.97 10.54 10.06
C ALA A 177 -2.86 10.02 9.15
N LEU A 178 -1.89 10.87 8.77
CA LEU A 178 -0.71 10.46 8.01
C LEU A 178 0.21 9.54 8.83
N HIS A 179 0.42 9.83 10.12
CA HIS A 179 1.19 8.95 11.00
C HIS A 179 0.52 7.58 11.14
N ALA A 180 -0.81 7.54 11.33
CA ALA A 180 -1.56 6.29 11.40
C ALA A 180 -1.38 5.47 10.12
N ALA A 181 -1.46 6.12 8.96
CA ALA A 181 -1.26 5.44 7.68
C ALA A 181 0.17 4.91 7.51
N LEU A 182 1.19 5.69 7.90
CA LEU A 182 2.58 5.21 7.90
C LEU A 182 2.76 4.00 8.82
N GLY A 183 2.21 4.06 10.04
CA GLY A 183 2.24 2.94 10.97
C GLY A 183 1.56 1.68 10.40
N LEU A 184 0.41 1.82 9.75
CA LEU A 184 -0.26 0.71 9.07
C LEU A 184 0.60 0.08 7.97
N LEU A 185 1.33 0.90 7.20
CA LEU A 185 2.29 0.40 6.21
C LEU A 185 3.48 -0.33 6.85
N VAL A 186 4.01 0.18 7.96
CA VAL A 186 5.07 -0.49 8.73
C VAL A 186 4.57 -1.83 9.28
N LEU A 187 3.37 -1.84 9.86
CA LEU A 187 2.75 -3.07 10.37
C LEU A 187 2.52 -4.09 9.26
N MET A 188 2.07 -3.65 8.08
CA MET A 188 1.93 -4.53 6.91
C MET A 188 3.27 -5.14 6.50
N GLN A 189 4.33 -4.32 6.46
CA GLN A 189 5.68 -4.78 6.15
C GLN A 189 6.18 -5.79 7.18
N ALA A 190 5.97 -5.56 8.48
CA ALA A 190 6.34 -6.51 9.53
C ALA A 190 5.62 -7.86 9.36
N VAL A 191 4.31 -7.84 9.10
CA VAL A 191 3.52 -9.05 8.82
C VAL A 191 4.04 -9.79 7.58
N MET A 192 4.37 -9.07 6.52
CA MET A 192 4.86 -9.65 5.29
C MET A 192 6.30 -10.18 5.42
N ALA A 193 7.17 -9.43 6.08
CA ALA A 193 8.55 -9.81 6.36
C ALA A 193 8.62 -11.12 7.14
N GLY A 194 7.84 -11.24 8.23
CA GLY A 194 7.78 -12.47 9.03
C GLY A 194 7.28 -13.70 8.26
N ARG A 195 6.53 -13.50 7.16
CA ARG A 195 6.05 -14.60 6.30
C ARG A 195 7.01 -14.93 5.15
N VAL A 196 7.65 -13.91 4.59
CA VAL A 196 8.40 -13.99 3.33
C VAL A 196 9.88 -14.27 3.57
N ILE A 197 10.50 -13.63 4.57
CA ILE A 197 11.92 -13.79 4.86
C ILE A 197 12.26 -15.26 5.20
N PRO A 198 11.54 -15.96 6.08
CA PRO A 198 11.86 -17.36 6.38
C PRO A 198 11.80 -18.26 5.13
N GLY A 199 10.83 -18.02 4.24
CA GLY A 199 10.69 -18.75 2.99
C GLY A 199 11.90 -18.57 2.08
N PHE A 200 12.39 -17.33 1.92
CA PHE A 200 13.60 -17.07 1.15
C PHE A 200 14.86 -17.64 1.81
N THR A 201 14.99 -17.55 3.13
CA THR A 201 16.14 -18.08 3.85
C THR A 201 16.26 -19.60 3.72
N ILE A 202 15.15 -20.33 3.88
CA ILE A 202 15.11 -21.80 3.68
C ILE A 202 15.48 -22.15 2.23
N SER A 203 14.92 -21.41 1.27
CA SER A 203 15.18 -21.63 -0.16
C SER A 203 16.65 -21.39 -0.51
N ALA A 204 17.25 -20.30 -0.02
CA ALA A 204 18.66 -19.98 -0.22
C ALA A 204 19.60 -21.03 0.41
N ALA A 205 19.21 -21.59 1.56
CA ALA A 205 19.95 -22.68 2.21
C ALA A 205 19.79 -24.05 1.52
N ARG A 206 19.08 -24.13 0.37
CA ARG A 206 18.77 -25.37 -0.35
C ARG A 206 18.15 -26.44 0.57
N GLY A 207 17.30 -26.01 1.50
CA GLY A 207 16.63 -26.91 2.45
C GLY A 207 17.50 -27.47 3.57
N ARG A 208 18.77 -27.08 3.68
CA ARG A 208 19.69 -27.52 4.75
C ARG A 208 19.42 -26.84 6.09
N LEU A 209 18.71 -25.72 6.07
CA LEU A 209 18.29 -24.98 7.25
C LEU A 209 16.80 -25.24 7.50
N ARG A 210 16.46 -25.59 8.74
CA ARG A 210 15.07 -25.60 9.23
C ARG A 210 14.87 -24.41 10.16
N ILE A 211 13.98 -23.51 9.78
CA ILE A 211 13.52 -22.43 10.66
C ILE A 211 12.20 -22.90 11.27
N THR A 212 12.19 -23.12 12.59
CA THR A 212 10.98 -23.47 13.33
C THR A 212 10.25 -22.18 13.72
N PRO A 213 9.04 -21.93 13.20
CA PRO A 213 8.28 -20.73 13.58
C PRO A 213 7.86 -20.83 15.04
N LEU A 214 7.94 -19.72 15.77
CA LEU A 214 7.44 -19.56 17.14
C LEU A 214 6.20 -18.66 17.11
N PRO A 215 4.97 -19.19 16.96
CA PRO A 215 3.80 -18.38 16.65
C PRO A 215 3.43 -17.36 17.74
N TRP A 216 3.79 -17.65 18.99
CA TRP A 216 3.57 -16.72 20.10
C TRP A 216 4.51 -15.51 20.01
N LEU A 217 5.76 -15.72 19.61
CA LEU A 217 6.76 -14.67 19.47
C LEU A 217 6.41 -13.75 18.29
N ASP A 218 5.97 -14.33 17.17
CA ASP A 218 5.48 -13.56 16.02
C ASP A 218 4.30 -12.67 16.42
N LYS A 219 3.34 -13.21 17.17
CA LYS A 219 2.18 -12.45 17.66
C LYS A 219 2.57 -11.38 18.67
N ALA A 220 3.50 -11.68 19.59
CA ALA A 220 4.00 -10.74 20.58
C ALA A 220 4.75 -9.57 19.91
N CYS A 221 5.61 -9.87 18.93
CA CYS A 221 6.33 -8.87 18.15
C CYS A 221 5.35 -7.96 17.39
N LEU A 222 4.41 -8.53 16.64
CA LEU A 222 3.38 -7.75 15.92
C LEU A 222 2.49 -6.94 16.86
N GLY A 223 2.13 -7.50 18.02
CA GLY A 223 1.36 -6.80 19.05
C GLY A 223 2.13 -5.61 19.63
N ALA A 224 3.41 -5.80 19.95
CA ALA A 224 4.28 -4.72 20.43
C ALA A 224 4.47 -3.63 19.37
N THR A 225 4.69 -4.01 18.10
CA THR A 225 4.76 -3.05 16.98
C THR A 225 3.46 -2.27 16.84
N ALA A 226 2.30 -2.94 16.88
CA ALA A 226 1.01 -2.27 16.77
C ALA A 226 0.75 -1.29 17.93
N LEU A 227 1.09 -1.69 19.16
CA LEU A 227 0.96 -0.82 20.34
C LEU A 227 1.91 0.37 20.28
N GLY A 228 3.17 0.16 19.87
CA GLY A 228 4.16 1.23 19.71
C GLY A 228 3.77 2.24 18.62
N LEU A 229 3.21 1.75 17.51
CA LEU A 229 2.70 2.62 16.46
C LEU A 229 1.44 3.39 16.89
N ALA A 230 0.53 2.74 17.62
CA ALA A 230 -0.66 3.40 18.16
C ALA A 230 -0.29 4.48 19.19
N SER A 231 0.69 4.21 20.07
CA SER A 231 1.18 5.20 21.02
C SER A 231 1.90 6.35 20.32
N TRP A 232 2.66 6.08 19.25
CA TRP A 232 3.29 7.13 18.43
C TRP A 232 2.27 8.05 17.75
N VAL A 233 1.16 7.50 17.24
CA VAL A 233 0.08 8.29 16.66
C VAL A 233 -0.61 9.18 17.70
N ALA A 234 -0.78 8.67 18.92
CA ALA A 234 -1.42 9.39 20.03
C ALA A 234 -0.47 10.33 20.78
N ALA A 235 0.85 10.20 20.60
CA ALA A 235 1.83 10.96 21.37
C ALA A 235 1.77 12.46 21.05
N PRO A 236 1.84 13.33 22.07
CA PRO A 236 1.98 14.77 21.85
C PRO A 236 3.23 15.08 21.01
N PRO A 237 3.25 16.17 20.23
CA PRO A 237 4.38 16.53 19.35
C PRO A 237 5.74 16.50 20.05
N ALA A 238 5.80 16.89 21.32
CA ALA A 238 7.02 16.92 22.13
C ALA A 238 7.64 15.53 22.43
N TRP A 239 6.87 14.45 22.36
CA TRP A 239 7.30 13.09 22.75
C TRP A 239 7.51 12.17 21.54
N SER A 240 7.15 12.63 20.34
CA SER A 240 7.32 11.88 19.08
C SER A 240 8.78 11.58 18.73
N ALA A 241 9.73 12.41 19.19
CA ALA A 241 11.16 12.21 18.99
C ALA A 241 11.72 11.01 19.78
N TRP A 242 11.17 10.72 20.96
CA TRP A 242 11.66 9.66 21.85
C TRP A 242 11.04 8.29 21.55
N THR A 243 9.79 8.25 21.09
CA THR A 243 9.08 7.01 20.77
C THR A 243 9.57 6.37 19.46
N ALA A 244 10.04 7.17 18.49
CA ALA A 244 10.67 6.67 17.27
C ALA A 244 12.02 5.97 17.55
N ALA A 245 12.77 6.43 18.56
CA ALA A 245 14.05 5.84 18.94
C ALA A 245 13.94 4.47 19.64
N VAL A 246 12.74 4.10 20.13
CA VAL A 246 12.48 2.79 20.74
C VAL A 246 12.00 1.76 19.71
N LEU A 247 11.63 2.21 18.50
CA LEU A 247 11.13 1.36 17.41
C LEU A 247 12.16 1.06 16.31
N LEU A 248 13.38 1.60 16.42
CA LEU A 248 14.55 1.34 15.56
C LEU A 248 15.62 0.61 16.36
#